data_AF-A0A1M4U3T3-F1
#
_entry.id   AF-A0A1M4U3T3-F1
#
_cell.length_a   1.000
_cell.length_b   1.000
_cell.length_c   1.000
_cell.angle_alpha   90.00
_cell.angle_beta   90.00
_cell.angle_gamma   90.00
#
_symmetry.space_group_name_H-M   'P 1'
#
loop_
_entity.id
_entity.type
_entity.pdbx_description
1 polymer ?
#
loop_
_entity_poly.entity_id
_entity_poly.type
_entity_poly.pdbx_seq_one_letter_code
_entity_poly.pdbx_strand_id
1 'polypeptide(L)'
;MSVKYTFGQRGFTLVELIITISLFSIVFLVVASFFRYELLSFRVLSDDAKLKVQMDDLMNSIVEDIRAVNDSDLISISADDSNFILKVGNDEYNYDKNDLKVYKNRYLLAEDIENFYVSVNERTINIFITGKGARRDYTLTTSVVLRR
;
A
#
# COMPACT_ATOMS: atom_id res chain seq x y z
N MET A 1 57.52 40.40 -36.62
CA MET A 1 56.66 39.75 -37.64
C MET A 1 55.93 38.60 -36.93
N SER A 2 54.66 38.78 -36.57
CA SER A 2 53.90 37.80 -35.77
C SER A 2 52.99 36.99 -36.69
N VAL A 3 53.31 35.72 -36.91
CA VAL A 3 52.46 34.79 -37.66
C VAL A 3 51.29 34.39 -36.76
N LYS A 4 50.10 34.94 -37.02
CA LYS A 4 48.85 34.45 -36.42
C LYS A 4 48.44 33.17 -37.16
N TYR A 5 48.58 32.03 -36.50
CA TYR A 5 47.93 30.79 -36.92
C TYR A 5 46.46 30.86 -36.53
N THR A 6 45.58 31.22 -37.46
CA THR A 6 44.15 31.01 -37.29
C THR A 6 43.88 29.51 -37.39
N PHE A 7 43.66 28.86 -36.25
CA PHE A 7 43.04 27.53 -36.20
C PHE A 7 41.77 27.58 -37.04
N GLY A 8 41.73 26.82 -38.13
CA GLY A 8 40.58 26.76 -39.03
C GLY A 8 39.33 26.38 -38.23
N GLN A 9 38.39 27.31 -38.11
CA GLN A 9 37.06 27.04 -37.57
C GLN A 9 36.36 26.08 -38.54
N ARG A 10 36.47 24.78 -38.27
CA ARG A 10 35.70 23.75 -38.99
C ARG A 10 34.26 23.89 -38.53
N GLY A 11 33.41 24.45 -39.38
CA GLY A 11 31.97 24.50 -39.15
C GLY A 11 31.38 23.08 -39.10
N PHE A 12 30.27 22.93 -38.39
CA PHE A 12 29.54 21.66 -38.33
C PHE A 12 28.94 21.35 -39.70
N THR A 13 29.16 20.14 -40.21
CA THR A 13 28.48 19.74 -41.45
C THR A 13 27.04 19.36 -41.15
N LEU A 14 26.13 19.58 -42.11
CA LEU A 14 24.70 19.30 -41.93
C LEU A 14 24.46 17.81 -41.63
N VAL A 15 25.24 16.92 -42.25
CA VAL A 15 25.19 15.47 -42.01
C VAL A 15 25.61 15.13 -40.58
N GLU A 16 26.68 15.74 -40.08
CA GLU A 16 27.15 15.54 -38.71
C GLU A 16 26.10 16.03 -37.69
N LEU A 17 25.40 17.12 -37.98
CA LEU A 17 24.29 17.61 -37.15
C LEU A 17 23.15 16.60 -37.09
N ILE A 18 22.73 16.05 -38.24
CA ILE A 18 21.65 15.05 -38.30
C ILE A 18 22.04 13.79 -37.53
N ILE A 19 23.26 13.29 -37.72
CA ILE A 19 23.75 12.10 -37.00
C ILE A 19 23.77 12.37 -35.49
N THR A 20 24.26 13.53 -35.07
CA THR A 20 24.32 13.92 -33.65
C THR A 20 22.92 13.98 -33.05
N ILE A 21 21.97 14.66 -33.70
CA ILE A 21 20.58 14.75 -33.23
C ILE A 21 19.93 13.36 -33.17
N SER A 22 20.19 12.51 -34.15
CA SER A 22 19.63 11.16 -34.22
C SER A 22 20.13 10.30 -33.06
N LEU A 23 21.43 10.36 -32.76
CA LEU A 23 22.03 9.68 -31.61
C LEU A 23 21.47 10.23 -30.29
N PHE A 24 21.36 11.55 -30.14
CA PHE A 24 20.76 12.16 -28.96
C PHE A 24 19.30 11.76 -28.76
N SER A 25 18.50 11.68 -29.82
CA SER A 25 17.11 11.21 -29.74
C SER A 25 17.01 9.78 -29.24
N ILE A 26 17.90 8.88 -29.68
CA ILE A 26 17.93 7.49 -29.21
C ILE A 26 18.26 7.45 -27.72
N VAL A 27 19.31 8.16 -27.30
CA VAL A 27 19.69 8.24 -25.88
C VAL A 27 18.55 8.82 -25.04
N PHE A 28 17.90 9.88 -25.51
CA PHE A 28 16.78 10.50 -24.82
C PHE A 28 15.59 9.55 -24.65
N LEU A 29 15.23 8.80 -25.70
CA LEU A 29 14.15 7.81 -25.62
C LEU A 29 14.45 6.70 -24.61
N VAL A 30 15.69 6.24 -24.55
CA VAL A 30 16.11 5.23 -23.56
C VAL A 30 15.96 5.80 -22.16
N VAL A 31 16.51 6.99 -21.89
CA VAL A 31 16.44 7.64 -20.58
C VAL A 31 14.99 7.91 -20.16
N ALA A 32 14.16 8.44 -21.06
CA ALA A 32 12.74 8.68 -20.79
C ALA A 32 11.97 7.39 -20.45
N SER A 33 12.34 6.27 -21.09
CA SER A 33 11.74 4.96 -20.80
C SER A 33 12.08 4.47 -19.40
N PHE A 34 13.33 4.65 -18.95
CA PHE A 34 13.74 4.32 -17.57
C PHE A 34 12.97 5.15 -16.55
N PHE A 35 12.90 6.47 -16.72
CA PHE A 35 12.16 7.34 -15.80
C PHE A 35 10.67 6.96 -15.71
N ARG A 36 10.04 6.63 -16.84
CA ARG A 36 8.64 6.19 -16.84
C ARG A 36 8.45 4.91 -16.03
N TYR A 37 9.35 3.94 -16.18
CA TYR A 37 9.27 2.67 -15.46
C TYR A 37 9.47 2.86 -13.95
N GLU A 38 10.45 3.69 -13.55
CA GLU A 38 10.70 4.00 -12.15
C GLU A 38 9.51 4.67 -11.48
N LEU A 39 8.90 5.66 -12.12
CA LEU A 39 7.72 6.34 -11.58
C LEU A 39 6.53 5.40 -11.37
N LEU A 40 6.30 4.47 -12.31
CA LEU A 40 5.25 3.46 -12.17
C LEU A 40 5.57 2.48 -11.03
N SER A 41 6.82 2.03 -10.94
CA SER A 41 7.25 1.14 -9.86
C SER A 41 7.11 1.81 -8.49
N PHE A 42 7.47 3.09 -8.39
CA PHE A 42 7.37 3.85 -7.15
C PHE A 42 5.91 4.01 -6.67
N ARG A 43 4.98 4.31 -7.58
CA ARG A 43 3.55 4.40 -7.23
C ARG A 43 3.03 3.09 -6.65
N VAL A 44 3.29 1.98 -7.33
CA VAL A 44 2.86 0.65 -6.89
C VAL A 44 3.46 0.30 -5.52
N LEU A 45 4.73 0.61 -5.29
CA LEU A 45 5.38 0.40 -3.98
C LEU A 45 4.79 1.30 -2.89
N SER A 46 4.43 2.54 -3.23
CA SER A 46 3.80 3.48 -2.30
C SER A 46 2.40 3.01 -1.90
N ASP A 47 1.62 2.49 -2.83
CA ASP A 47 0.27 1.99 -2.58
C ASP A 47 0.33 0.73 -1.68
N ASP A 48 1.22 -0.21 -1.98
CA ASP A 48 1.45 -1.40 -1.15
C ASP A 48 1.94 -1.02 0.27
N ALA A 49 2.82 -0.01 0.38
CA ALA A 49 3.30 0.45 1.68
C ALA A 49 2.18 1.10 2.51
N LYS A 50 1.32 1.90 1.87
CA LYS A 50 0.17 2.52 2.53
C LYS A 50 -0.82 1.46 3.02
N LEU A 51 -1.14 0.46 2.19
CA LEU A 51 -2.00 -0.66 2.58
C LEU A 51 -1.44 -1.37 3.82
N LYS A 52 -0.14 -1.68 3.82
CA LYS A 52 0.49 -2.35 4.97
C LYS A 52 0.38 -1.54 6.26
N VAL A 53 0.62 -0.22 6.20
CA VAL A 53 0.48 0.66 7.37
C VAL A 53 -0.97 0.66 7.87
N GLN A 54 -1.96 0.79 6.98
CA GLN A 54 -3.37 0.75 7.35
C GLN A 54 -3.77 -0.60 7.99
N MET A 55 -3.27 -1.71 7.46
CA MET A 55 -3.49 -3.03 8.04
C MET A 55 -2.87 -3.17 9.43
N ASP A 56 -1.63 -2.69 9.62
CA ASP A 56 -0.95 -2.71 10.92
C ASP A 56 -1.70 -1.82 11.93
N ASP A 57 -2.17 -0.63 11.52
CA ASP A 57 -2.97 0.28 12.37
C ASP A 57 -4.32 -0.34 12.75
N LEU A 58 -5.02 -0.95 11.80
CA LEU A 58 -6.27 -1.68 12.05
C LEU A 58 -6.04 -2.83 13.04
N MET A 59 -5.00 -3.64 12.81
CA MET A 59 -4.66 -4.77 13.68
C MET A 59 -4.36 -4.29 15.10
N ASN A 60 -3.52 -3.26 15.24
CA ASN A 60 -3.14 -2.71 16.53
C ASN A 60 -4.36 -2.13 17.27
N SER A 61 -5.23 -1.39 16.57
CA SER A 61 -6.46 -0.84 17.15
C SER A 61 -7.37 -1.95 17.68
N ILE A 62 -7.58 -3.02 16.91
CA ILE A 62 -8.43 -4.15 17.36
C ILE A 62 -7.80 -4.84 18.56
N VAL A 63 -6.49 -5.10 18.52
CA VAL A 63 -5.77 -5.76 19.62
C VAL A 63 -5.82 -4.92 20.90
N GLU A 64 -5.66 -3.61 20.79
CA GLU A 64 -5.74 -2.68 21.92
C GLU A 64 -7.14 -2.67 22.53
N ASP A 65 -8.18 -2.53 21.72
CA ASP A 65 -9.57 -2.53 22.19
C ASP A 65 -9.93 -3.87 22.87
N ILE A 66 -9.53 -5.00 22.28
CA ILE A 66 -9.76 -6.33 22.88
C ILE A 66 -9.07 -6.46 24.24
N ARG A 67 -7.83 -5.96 24.35
CA ARG A 67 -7.08 -5.99 25.62
C ARG A 67 -7.66 -5.02 26.66
N ALA A 68 -8.28 -3.93 26.23
CA ALA A 68 -8.88 -2.96 27.15
C ALA A 68 -10.15 -3.52 27.82
N VAL A 69 -10.94 -4.30 27.08
CA VAL A 69 -12.23 -4.78 27.55
C VAL A 69 -12.11 -5.91 28.60
N ASN A 70 -11.05 -6.73 28.56
CA ASN A 70 -10.73 -7.84 29.48
C ASN A 70 -11.81 -8.92 29.69
N ASP A 71 -13.06 -8.67 29.30
CA ASP A 71 -14.21 -9.55 29.43
C ASP A 71 -14.68 -10.02 28.05
N SER A 72 -14.75 -11.34 27.86
CA SER A 72 -15.23 -11.94 26.62
C SER A 72 -16.69 -11.62 26.32
N ASP A 73 -17.50 -11.34 27.35
CA ASP A 73 -18.95 -11.13 27.18
C ASP A 73 -19.26 -9.80 26.49
N LEU A 74 -18.29 -8.90 26.46
CA LEU A 74 -18.36 -7.60 25.79
C LEU A 74 -17.85 -7.66 24.34
N ILE A 75 -17.50 -8.85 23.84
CA ILE A 75 -17.05 -9.07 22.47
C ILE A 75 -18.14 -9.84 21.72
N SER A 76 -18.69 -9.24 20.68
CA SER A 76 -19.70 -9.90 19.84
C SER A 76 -19.33 -9.79 18.36
N ILE A 77 -19.61 -10.88 17.64
CA ILE A 77 -19.33 -11.00 16.22
C ILE A 77 -20.66 -11.26 15.52
N SER A 78 -20.97 -10.42 14.54
CA SER A 78 -22.13 -10.57 13.67
C SER A 78 -21.64 -10.54 12.23
N ALA A 79 -21.80 -11.65 11.51
CA ALA A 79 -21.42 -11.75 10.11
C ALA A 79 -22.66 -12.05 9.27
N ASP A 80 -22.79 -11.34 8.17
CA ASP A 80 -23.72 -11.59 7.07
C ASP A 80 -22.91 -11.84 5.78
N ASP A 81 -23.55 -12.25 4.69
CA ASP A 81 -22.88 -12.63 3.44
C ASP A 81 -22.00 -11.50 2.85
N SER A 82 -22.32 -10.24 3.16
CA SER A 82 -21.66 -9.04 2.62
C SER A 82 -21.01 -8.15 3.66
N ASN A 83 -21.38 -8.27 4.94
CA ASN A 83 -20.92 -7.38 6.00
C ASN A 83 -20.47 -8.17 7.22
N PHE A 84 -19.39 -7.74 7.84
CA PHE A 84 -18.91 -8.29 9.10
C PHE A 84 -18.81 -7.19 10.13
N ILE A 85 -19.41 -7.41 11.30
CA ILE A 85 -19.41 -6.48 12.41
C ILE A 85 -18.77 -7.16 13.62
N LEU A 86 -17.68 -6.57 14.11
CA LEU A 86 -17.06 -6.92 15.38
C LEU A 86 -17.33 -5.79 16.37
N LYS A 87 -17.97 -6.10 17.50
CA LYS A 87 -18.14 -5.17 18.62
C LYS A 87 -17.22 -5.56 19.74
N VAL A 88 -16.49 -4.59 20.27
CA VAL A 88 -15.55 -4.74 21.38
C VAL A 88 -15.85 -3.64 22.38
N GLY A 89 -16.63 -3.95 23.41
CA GLY A 89 -17.11 -2.94 24.37
C GLY A 89 -17.95 -1.86 23.69
N ASN A 90 -17.41 -0.63 23.61
CA ASN A 90 -18.07 0.50 22.97
C ASN A 90 -17.66 0.71 21.52
N ASP A 91 -16.63 0.01 21.04
CA ASP A 91 -16.10 0.15 19.69
C ASP A 91 -16.74 -0.87 18.75
N GLU A 92 -17.14 -0.39 17.56
CA GLU A 92 -17.72 -1.20 16.50
C GLU A 92 -16.84 -1.12 15.25
N TYR A 93 -16.34 -2.28 14.83
CA TYR A 93 -15.62 -2.50 13.58
C TYR A 93 -16.58 -3.07 12.54
N ASN A 94 -16.81 -2.34 11.46
CA ASN A 94 -17.67 -2.74 10.36
C ASN A 94 -16.83 -2.93 9.09
N TYR A 95 -16.83 -4.14 8.56
CA TYR A 95 -16.21 -4.50 7.30
C TYR A 95 -17.28 -4.71 6.23
N ASP A 96 -17.18 -3.94 5.16
CA ASP A 96 -18.00 -4.08 3.96
C ASP A 96 -17.19 -4.79 2.86
N LYS A 97 -17.62 -6.01 2.51
CA LYS A 97 -16.97 -6.84 1.50
C LYS A 97 -17.12 -6.31 0.08
N ASN A 98 -18.15 -5.49 -0.19
CA ASN A 98 -18.36 -4.92 -1.53
C ASN A 98 -17.43 -3.75 -1.78
N ASP A 99 -17.17 -2.94 -0.74
CA ASP A 99 -16.32 -1.74 -0.84
C ASP A 99 -14.88 -1.99 -0.34
N LEU A 100 -14.58 -3.19 0.19
CA LEU A 100 -13.27 -3.60 0.73
C LEU A 100 -12.75 -2.65 1.81
N LYS A 101 -13.65 -2.10 2.63
CA LYS A 101 -13.32 -1.08 3.63
C LYS A 101 -13.70 -1.53 5.03
N VAL A 102 -12.88 -1.11 5.98
CA VAL A 102 -13.10 -1.35 7.41
C VAL A 102 -13.25 -0.02 8.12
N TYR A 103 -14.36 0.14 8.82
CA TYR A 103 -14.71 1.32 9.59
C TYR A 103 -14.68 1.00 11.09
N LYS A 104 -14.16 1.92 11.92
CA LYS A 104 -14.34 1.92 13.38
C LYS A 104 -15.27 3.06 13.76
N ASN A 105 -16.42 2.77 14.35
CA ASN A 105 -17.41 3.77 14.75
C ASN A 105 -17.74 4.78 13.63
N ARG A 106 -17.84 4.30 12.38
CA ARG A 106 -18.05 5.08 11.14
C ARG A 106 -16.84 5.84 10.58
N TYR A 107 -15.67 5.77 11.23
CA TYR A 107 -14.42 6.31 10.67
C TYR A 107 -13.71 5.25 9.86
N LEU A 108 -13.31 5.57 8.63
CA LEU A 108 -12.53 4.68 7.77
C LEU A 108 -11.14 4.46 8.39
N LEU A 109 -10.80 3.21 8.69
CA LEU A 109 -9.48 2.82 9.18
C LEU A 109 -8.60 2.23 8.08
N ALA A 110 -9.17 1.36 7.26
CA ALA A 110 -8.44 0.67 6.20
C ALA A 110 -9.31 0.51 4.96
N GLU A 111 -8.67 0.55 3.80
CA GLU A 111 -9.24 0.28 2.48
C GLU A 111 -8.47 -0.86 1.81
N ASP A 112 -9.03 -1.40 0.73
CA ASP A 112 -8.49 -2.54 -0.01
C ASP A 112 -8.28 -3.79 0.87
N ILE A 113 -9.16 -4.02 1.84
CA ILE A 113 -9.18 -5.23 2.67
C ILE A 113 -10.04 -6.29 1.98
N GLU A 114 -9.42 -7.37 1.50
CA GLU A 114 -10.09 -8.48 0.82
C GLU A 114 -10.85 -9.40 1.78
N ASN A 115 -10.24 -9.68 2.93
CA ASN A 115 -10.85 -10.52 3.94
C ASN A 115 -10.56 -9.96 5.34
N PHE A 116 -11.60 -9.83 6.15
CA PHE A 116 -11.47 -9.56 7.57
C PHE A 116 -12.29 -10.58 8.33
N TYR A 117 -11.61 -11.34 9.20
CA TYR A 117 -12.22 -12.42 9.95
C TYR A 117 -11.67 -12.46 11.36
N VAL A 118 -12.57 -12.61 12.32
CA VAL A 118 -12.23 -12.83 13.73
C VAL A 118 -12.88 -14.11 14.20
N SER A 119 -12.11 -14.96 14.86
CA SER A 119 -12.62 -16.15 15.54
C SER A 119 -12.32 -16.09 17.02
N VAL A 120 -13.30 -16.46 17.83
CA VAL A 120 -13.15 -16.59 19.28
C VAL A 120 -13.13 -18.08 19.61
N ASN A 121 -12.02 -18.55 20.18
CA ASN A 121 -11.88 -19.91 20.66
C ASN A 121 -11.55 -19.89 22.16
N GLU A 122 -12.56 -20.18 22.98
CA GLU A 122 -12.50 -20.10 24.44
C GLU A 122 -12.03 -18.72 24.94
N ARG A 123 -10.72 -18.55 25.10
CA ARG A 123 -10.07 -17.32 25.58
C ARG A 123 -9.12 -16.68 24.57
N THR A 124 -8.99 -17.28 23.40
CA THR A 124 -8.10 -16.80 22.34
C THR A 124 -8.93 -16.20 21.23
N ILE A 125 -8.68 -14.94 20.92
CA ILE A 125 -9.27 -14.25 19.79
C ILE A 125 -8.24 -14.23 18.68
N ASN A 126 -8.53 -14.90 17.57
CA ASN A 126 -7.68 -14.90 16.40
C ASN A 126 -8.24 -13.90 15.40
N ILE A 127 -7.38 -13.01 14.91
CA ILE A 127 -7.73 -11.98 13.96
C ILE A 127 -6.95 -12.25 12.69
N PHE A 128 -7.65 -12.25 11.56
CA PHE A 128 -7.12 -12.46 10.23
C PHE A 128 -7.53 -11.29 9.35
N ILE A 129 -6.54 -10.60 8.78
CA ILE A 129 -6.75 -9.48 7.85
C ILE A 129 -5.96 -9.79 6.59
N THR A 130 -6.62 -9.85 5.45
CA THR A 130 -5.98 -9.95 4.13
C THR A 130 -6.24 -8.66 3.36
N GLY A 131 -5.19 -7.94 3.03
CA GLY A 131 -5.22 -6.76 2.16
C GLY A 131 -4.86 -7.13 0.73
N LYS A 132 -5.54 -6.50 -0.23
CA LYS A 132 -5.37 -6.67 -1.66
C LYS A 132 -4.33 -5.68 -2.19
N GLY A 133 -3.07 -6.07 -2.19
CA GLY A 133 -1.99 -5.24 -2.72
C GLY A 133 -1.98 -5.19 -4.24
N ALA A 134 -1.32 -4.17 -4.79
CA ALA A 134 -1.20 -3.99 -6.24
C ALA A 134 -0.26 -5.02 -6.89
N ARG A 135 0.72 -5.56 -6.13
CA ARG A 135 1.61 -6.64 -6.60
C ARG A 135 1.27 -8.00 -6.02
N ARG A 136 0.91 -8.04 -4.75
CA ARG A 136 0.66 -9.26 -3.96
C ARG A 136 -0.29 -8.94 -2.82
N ASP A 137 -1.06 -9.94 -2.41
CA ASP A 137 -1.88 -9.84 -1.22
C ASP A 137 -1.01 -9.98 0.04
N TYR A 138 -1.41 -9.28 1.09
CA TYR A 138 -0.76 -9.30 2.39
C TYR A 138 -1.72 -9.87 3.42
N THR A 139 -1.28 -10.83 4.22
CA THR A 139 -2.10 -11.38 5.31
C THR A 139 -1.41 -11.12 6.64
N LEU A 140 -2.14 -10.48 7.56
CA LEU A 140 -1.77 -10.35 8.96
C LEU A 140 -2.64 -11.27 9.80
N THR A 141 -1.98 -12.05 10.64
CA THR A 141 -2.63 -12.94 11.60
C THR A 141 -2.08 -12.65 12.98
N THR A 142 -2.96 -12.51 13.96
CA THR A 142 -2.57 -12.42 15.36
C THR A 142 -3.56 -13.14 16.25
N SER A 143 -3.11 -13.46 17.46
CA SER A 143 -3.92 -14.11 18.49
C SER A 143 -3.78 -13.33 19.79
N VAL A 144 -4.91 -12.94 20.37
CA VAL A 144 -4.97 -12.25 21.67
C VAL A 144 -5.59 -13.18 22.69
N VAL A 145 -4.91 -13.39 23.82
CA VAL A 145 -5.41 -14.19 24.94
C VAL A 145 -5.98 -13.26 26.01
N LEU A 146 -7.25 -13.45 26.36
CA LEU A 146 -7.92 -12.66 27.41
C LEU A 146 -7.42 -13.06 28.80
N ARG A 147 -7.20 -12.06 29.66
CA ARG A 147 -6.70 -12.23 31.03
C ARG A 147 -7.90 -12.34 31.99
N ARG A 148 -7.81 -13.26 32.96
CA ARG A 148 -8.79 -13.40 34.06
C ARG A 148 -8.83 -12.17 34.96
#